data_AF-A0A957WUM6-F1
#
_entry.id   AF-A0A957WUM6-F1
#
_cell.length_a   1.000
_cell.length_b   1.000
_cell.length_c   1.000
_cell.angle_alpha   90.00
_cell.angle_beta   90.00
_cell.angle_gamma   90.00
#
_symmetry.space_group_name_H-M   'P 1'
#
loop_
_entity.id
_entity.type
_entity.pdbx_description
1 polymer ?
#
loop_
_entity_poly.entity_id
_entity_poly.type
_entity_poly.pdbx_seq_one_letter_code
_entity_poly.pdbx_strand_id
1 'polypeptide(L)'
;VLSFSWHPLLASRSLLPGYGEGLFAEYVVLLPVTALLLALIGVWGWRAEPATRQLLLLLALSLFLALGRFNPANWLLARLPGFDLFRVPARWLLWYALAMALLAGLGYQRMVSARPGELRRPLLVGSVLLGLLILWGYLAVPLSRIIPMGAEAPAANPSWWSVVGWLLELSLFWLLASRSQNGDWFKRYGPLL
;
A
#
# COMPACT_ATOMS: atom_id res chain seq x y z
N VAL A 1 26.01 -7.54 3.78
CA VAL A 1 25.09 -8.71 3.70
C VAL A 1 23.67 -8.28 3.32
N LEU A 2 23.13 -7.16 3.85
CA LEU A 2 21.83 -6.62 3.44
C LEU A 2 21.99 -5.48 2.42
N SER A 3 22.18 -5.82 1.15
CA SER A 3 22.09 -4.88 0.02
C SER A 3 20.61 -4.78 -0.39
N PHE A 4 20.06 -3.61 -0.64
CA PHE A 4 18.63 -3.42 -0.97
C PHE A 4 17.61 -3.52 0.19
N SER A 5 17.80 -2.70 1.23
CA SER A 5 16.83 -2.56 2.34
C SER A 5 15.81 -1.46 2.04
N TRP A 6 14.53 -1.68 2.33
CA TRP A 6 13.50 -0.67 2.09
C TRP A 6 13.73 0.56 2.99
N HIS A 7 14.15 1.66 2.37
CA HIS A 7 14.42 2.92 3.07
C HIS A 7 13.08 3.60 3.42
N PRO A 8 12.87 4.07 4.66
CA PRO A 8 11.59 4.72 5.05
C PRO A 8 11.20 5.91 4.17
N LEU A 9 12.19 6.68 3.71
CA LEU A 9 11.98 7.79 2.77
C LEU A 9 11.46 7.33 1.37
N LEU A 10 11.56 6.05 1.01
CA LEU A 10 11.03 5.51 -0.24
C LEU A 10 9.58 5.04 -0.12
N ALA A 11 8.94 5.18 1.04
CA ALA A 11 7.61 4.64 1.26
C ALA A 11 6.57 5.13 0.26
N SER A 12 6.59 6.41 -0.12
CA SER A 12 5.68 6.92 -1.16
C SER A 12 5.92 6.24 -2.52
N ARG A 13 7.19 6.14 -2.95
CA ARG A 13 7.59 5.58 -4.26
C ARG A 13 7.38 4.07 -4.35
N SER A 14 7.47 3.36 -3.23
CA SER A 14 7.27 1.91 -3.17
C SER A 14 5.81 1.49 -3.10
N LEU A 15 4.95 2.33 -2.52
CA LEU A 15 3.56 1.99 -2.22
C LEU A 15 2.56 2.68 -3.17
N LEU A 16 2.95 3.78 -3.82
CA LEU A 16 2.15 4.47 -4.84
C LEU A 16 2.68 4.16 -6.25
N PRO A 17 1.80 4.16 -7.26
CA PRO A 17 2.22 3.93 -8.64
C PRO A 17 2.98 5.17 -9.16
N GLY A 18 4.23 4.97 -9.61
CA GLY A 18 5.03 5.99 -10.28
C GLY A 18 4.89 5.88 -11.80
N TYR A 19 4.11 6.75 -12.42
CA TYR A 19 3.89 6.73 -13.86
C TYR A 19 4.99 7.51 -14.59
N GLY A 20 5.65 6.87 -15.56
CA GLY A 20 6.69 7.50 -16.37
C GLY A 20 8.03 7.71 -15.64
N GLU A 21 8.25 7.04 -14.52
CA GLU A 21 9.50 7.11 -13.74
C GLU A 21 10.30 5.81 -13.87
N GLY A 22 11.63 5.91 -13.91
CA GLY A 22 12.51 4.74 -13.86
C GLY A 22 12.41 4.07 -12.49
N LEU A 23 11.97 2.82 -12.45
CA LEU A 23 11.68 2.09 -11.22
C LEU A 23 12.70 0.97 -11.04
N PHE A 24 13.34 0.92 -9.87
CA PHE A 24 14.11 -0.25 -9.45
C PHE A 24 13.10 -1.31 -8.99
N ALA A 25 13.02 -2.41 -9.75
CA ALA A 25 12.03 -3.47 -9.58
C ALA A 25 12.09 -4.12 -8.18
N GLU A 26 13.22 -4.01 -7.49
CA GLU A 26 13.45 -4.58 -6.17
C GLU A 26 12.61 -3.93 -5.07
N TYR A 27 12.13 -2.69 -5.27
CA TYR A 27 11.47 -1.88 -4.23
C TYR A 27 10.01 -1.57 -4.49
N VAL A 28 9.45 -2.04 -5.61
CA VAL A 28 8.15 -1.55 -6.09
C VAL A 28 7.07 -2.59 -5.93
N VAL A 29 6.06 -2.19 -5.17
CA VAL A 29 4.75 -2.83 -5.19
C VAL A 29 3.79 -1.84 -5.84
N LEU A 30 3.50 -2.06 -7.11
CA LEU A 30 2.58 -1.21 -7.85
C LEU A 30 1.15 -1.52 -7.40
N LEU A 31 0.67 -0.79 -6.39
CA LEU A 31 -0.72 -0.81 -5.94
C LEU A 31 -1.42 0.44 -6.47
N PRO A 32 -2.43 0.29 -7.35
CA PRO A 32 -3.32 1.39 -7.71
C PRO A 32 -3.85 2.12 -6.49
N VAL A 33 -3.98 3.44 -6.56
CA VAL A 33 -4.62 4.29 -5.54
C VAL A 33 -6.02 3.78 -5.21
N THR A 34 -6.76 3.29 -6.22
CA THR A 34 -8.05 2.61 -6.03
C THR A 34 -7.94 1.41 -5.11
N ALA A 35 -6.94 0.55 -5.33
CA ALA A 35 -6.71 -0.63 -4.50
C ALA A 35 -6.27 -0.25 -3.08
N LEU A 36 -5.46 0.80 -2.92
CA LEU A 36 -5.08 1.33 -1.60
C LEU A 36 -6.30 1.83 -0.80
N LEU A 37 -7.17 2.63 -1.42
CA LEU A 37 -8.37 3.14 -0.78
C LEU A 37 -9.34 2.01 -0.42
N LEU A 38 -9.54 1.06 -1.34
CA LEU A 38 -10.33 -0.15 -1.05
C LEU A 38 -9.71 -0.96 0.09
N ALA A 39 -8.40 -1.18 0.10
CA ALA A 39 -7.73 -1.92 1.17
C ALA A 39 -7.94 -1.25 2.53
N LEU A 40 -7.91 0.09 2.60
CA LEU A 40 -8.18 0.85 3.83
C LEU A 40 -9.64 0.71 4.30
N ILE A 41 -10.60 0.66 3.38
CA ILE A 41 -11.99 0.27 3.71
C ILE A 41 -12.02 -1.18 4.21
N GLY A 42 -11.24 -2.06 3.59
CA GLY A 42 -11.05 -3.46 3.94
C GLY A 42 -10.53 -3.68 5.37
N VAL A 43 -9.70 -2.77 5.86
CA VAL A 43 -9.21 -2.80 7.25
C VAL A 43 -10.32 -2.52 8.26
N TRP A 44 -11.39 -1.81 7.89
CA TRP A 44 -12.37 -1.32 8.87
C TRP A 44 -13.14 -2.41 9.62
N GLY A 45 -13.22 -3.63 9.07
CA GLY A 45 -13.81 -4.79 9.75
C GLY A 45 -12.83 -5.60 10.62
N TRP A 46 -11.60 -5.11 10.84
CA TRP A 46 -10.55 -5.85 11.57
C TRP A 46 -10.93 -6.31 12.99
N ARG A 47 -11.83 -5.61 13.67
CA ARG A 47 -12.27 -6.02 15.01
C ARG A 47 -13.23 -7.20 14.98
N ALA A 48 -14.02 -7.32 13.93
CA ALA A 48 -15.05 -8.35 13.80
C ALA A 48 -14.51 -9.61 13.08
N GLU A 49 -13.59 -9.44 12.14
CA GLU A 49 -13.17 -10.52 11.23
C GLU A 49 -11.74 -11.02 11.53
N PRO A 50 -11.56 -12.30 11.90
CA PRO A 50 -10.23 -12.88 12.11
C PRO A 50 -9.37 -12.85 10.84
N ALA A 51 -9.97 -13.04 9.66
CA ALA A 51 -9.25 -12.99 8.38
C ALA A 51 -8.59 -11.62 8.15
N THR A 52 -9.32 -10.52 8.40
CA THR A 52 -8.76 -9.16 8.29
C THR A 52 -7.57 -8.97 9.25
N ARG A 53 -7.62 -9.52 10.47
CA ARG A 53 -6.49 -9.46 11.42
C ARG A 53 -5.27 -10.23 10.94
N GLN A 54 -5.46 -11.42 10.38
CA GLN A 54 -4.37 -12.22 9.81
C GLN A 54 -3.70 -11.49 8.65
N LEU A 55 -4.47 -10.82 7.79
CA LEU A 55 -3.94 -9.99 6.71
C LEU A 55 -3.17 -8.77 7.24
N LEU A 56 -3.65 -8.13 8.30
CA LEU A 56 -2.91 -7.04 8.97
C LEU A 56 -1.61 -7.52 9.60
N LEU A 57 -1.59 -8.71 10.20
CA LEU A 57 -0.35 -9.32 10.72
C LEU A 57 0.63 -9.61 9.58
N LEU A 58 0.15 -10.15 8.45
CA LEU A 58 0.99 -10.40 7.28
C LEU A 58 1.57 -9.10 6.70
N LEU A 59 0.74 -8.05 6.63
CA LEU A 59 1.14 -6.72 6.19
C LEU A 59 2.21 -6.13 7.12
N ALA A 60 1.98 -6.17 8.44
CA ALA A 60 2.93 -5.68 9.43
C ALA A 60 4.25 -6.46 9.39
N LEU A 61 4.19 -7.79 9.31
CA LEU A 61 5.37 -8.65 9.21
C LEU A 61 6.16 -8.38 7.92
N SER A 62 5.46 -8.21 6.81
CA SER A 62 6.07 -7.88 5.52
C SER A 62 6.86 -6.56 5.59
N LEU A 63 6.24 -5.48 6.09
CA LEU A 63 6.90 -4.19 6.24
C LEU A 63 8.08 -4.26 7.22
N PHE A 64 7.90 -4.96 8.34
CA PHE A 64 8.94 -5.18 9.35
C PHE A 64 10.18 -5.87 8.77
N LEU A 65 9.98 -6.92 7.98
CA LEU A 65 11.08 -7.64 7.33
C LEU A 65 11.69 -6.81 6.18
N ALA A 66 10.86 -6.08 5.41
CA ALA A 66 11.31 -5.26 4.28
C ALA A 66 12.28 -4.14 4.67
N LEU A 67 12.17 -3.60 5.90
CA LEU A 67 13.08 -2.59 6.45
C LEU A 67 14.56 -3.02 6.46
N GLY A 68 14.84 -4.32 6.41
CA GLY A 68 16.22 -4.83 6.28
C GLY A 68 17.15 -4.25 7.35
N ARG A 69 18.20 -3.56 6.91
CA ARG A 69 19.22 -2.94 7.78
C ARG A 69 18.66 -1.99 8.84
N PHE A 70 17.51 -1.37 8.57
CA PHE A 70 16.85 -0.42 9.48
C PHE A 70 16.10 -1.09 10.63
N ASN A 71 16.04 -2.42 10.65
CA ASN A 71 15.39 -3.21 11.70
C ASN A 71 16.42 -4.14 12.38
N PRO A 72 16.73 -3.95 13.68
CA PRO A 72 17.68 -4.78 14.43
C PRO A 72 17.39 -6.28 14.35
N ALA A 73 16.11 -6.69 14.25
CA ALA A 73 15.75 -8.10 14.16
C ALA A 73 16.28 -8.78 12.89
N ASN A 74 16.38 -8.04 11.77
CA ASN A 74 16.94 -8.59 10.53
C ASN A 74 18.44 -8.90 10.65
N TRP A 75 19.15 -8.28 11.59
CA TRP A 75 20.56 -8.58 11.85
C TRP A 75 20.72 -9.94 12.54
N LEU A 76 19.75 -10.32 13.38
CA LEU A 76 19.68 -11.64 14.00
C LEU A 76 19.28 -12.69 12.96
N LEU A 77 18.26 -12.41 12.15
CA LEU A 77 17.81 -13.30 11.08
C LEU A 77 18.92 -13.57 10.07
N ALA A 78 19.69 -12.56 9.67
CA ALA A 78 20.81 -12.72 8.73
C ALA A 78 21.95 -13.62 9.25
N ARG A 79 21.98 -13.96 10.55
CA ARG A 79 22.95 -14.90 11.13
C ARG A 79 22.42 -16.34 11.18
N LEU A 80 21.14 -16.57 10.89
CA LEU A 80 20.56 -17.91 10.84
C LEU A 80 20.90 -18.57 9.50
N PRO A 81 21.29 -19.85 9.50
CA PRO A 81 21.58 -20.57 8.26
C PRO A 81 20.35 -20.61 7.36
N GLY A 82 20.51 -20.22 6.09
CA GLY A 82 19.44 -20.12 5.09
C GLY A 82 18.87 -18.71 4.93
N PHE A 83 18.84 -17.89 5.99
CA PHE A 83 18.47 -16.47 5.89
C PHE A 83 19.62 -15.58 5.40
N ASP A 84 20.86 -16.04 5.53
CA ASP A 84 22.06 -15.44 4.94
C ASP A 84 22.04 -15.41 3.39
N LEU A 85 21.24 -16.28 2.78
CA LEU A 85 20.97 -16.30 1.34
C LEU A 85 19.99 -15.19 0.90
N PHE A 86 19.16 -14.68 1.83
CA PHE A 86 18.19 -13.62 1.55
C PHE A 86 18.79 -12.23 1.73
N ARG A 87 19.58 -11.83 0.73
CA ARG A 87 20.32 -10.56 0.76
C ARG A 87 19.50 -9.32 0.45
N VAL A 88 18.28 -9.47 -0.09
CA VAL A 88 17.40 -8.39 -0.60
C VAL A 88 16.12 -8.33 0.25
N PRO A 89 16.12 -7.64 1.40
CA PRO A 89 14.95 -7.50 2.26
C PRO A 89 13.72 -6.92 1.57
N ALA A 90 13.91 -6.02 0.60
CA ALA A 90 12.78 -5.39 -0.11
C ALA A 90 11.83 -6.41 -0.79
N ARG A 91 12.28 -7.65 -1.07
CA ARG A 91 11.42 -8.72 -1.61
C ARG A 91 10.28 -9.14 -0.69
N TRP A 92 10.39 -8.89 0.62
CA TRP A 92 9.28 -9.12 1.55
C TRP A 92 8.06 -8.25 1.22
N LEU A 93 8.22 -7.15 0.48
CA LEU A 93 7.11 -6.33 -0.01
C LEU A 93 6.14 -7.10 -0.92
N LEU A 94 6.53 -8.25 -1.48
CA LEU A 94 5.60 -9.14 -2.19
C LEU A 94 4.45 -9.60 -1.26
N TRP A 95 4.75 -9.87 0.01
CA TRP A 95 3.74 -10.26 0.99
C TRP A 95 2.81 -9.09 1.33
N TYR A 96 3.35 -7.87 1.36
CA TYR A 96 2.58 -6.64 1.49
C TYR A 96 1.63 -6.48 0.30
N ALA A 97 2.11 -6.68 -0.94
CA ALA A 97 1.29 -6.62 -2.15
C ALA A 97 0.10 -7.59 -2.08
N LEU A 98 0.36 -8.84 -1.69
CA LEU A 98 -0.66 -9.87 -1.52
C LEU A 98 -1.69 -9.49 -0.44
N ALA A 99 -1.22 -9.07 0.73
CA ALA A 99 -2.11 -8.68 1.83
C ALA A 99 -2.99 -7.49 1.43
N MET A 100 -2.43 -6.48 0.76
CA MET A 100 -3.16 -5.32 0.27
C MET A 100 -4.18 -5.67 -0.80
N ALA A 101 -3.85 -6.56 -1.74
CA ALA A 101 -4.79 -7.02 -2.76
C ALA A 101 -6.00 -7.74 -2.14
N LEU A 102 -5.77 -8.61 -1.15
CA LEU A 102 -6.83 -9.31 -0.43
C LEU A 102 -7.69 -8.33 0.40
N LEU A 103 -7.05 -7.38 1.09
CA LEU A 103 -7.76 -6.32 1.81
C LEU A 103 -8.58 -5.44 0.85
N ALA A 104 -8.08 -5.15 -0.36
CA ALA A 104 -8.82 -4.40 -1.36
C ALA A 104 -10.09 -5.14 -1.82
N GLY A 105 -10.00 -6.46 -2.01
CA GLY A 105 -11.16 -7.32 -2.28
C GLY A 105 -12.21 -7.24 -1.16
N LEU A 106 -11.78 -7.38 0.10
CA LEU A 106 -12.66 -7.23 1.26
C LEU A 106 -13.26 -5.82 1.37
N GLY A 107 -12.48 -4.80 1.03
CA GLY A 107 -12.92 -3.41 0.99
C GLY A 107 -13.99 -3.16 -0.05
N TYR A 108 -13.83 -3.75 -1.24
CA TYR A 108 -14.85 -3.72 -2.29
C TYR A 108 -16.15 -4.38 -1.82
N GLN A 109 -16.06 -5.59 -1.25
CA GLN A 109 -17.24 -6.28 -0.72
C GLN A 109 -17.99 -5.43 0.31
N ARG A 110 -17.27 -4.78 1.23
CA ARG A 110 -17.87 -3.85 2.20
C ARG A 110 -18.42 -2.59 1.56
N MET A 111 -17.77 -2.04 0.54
CA MET A 111 -18.25 -0.85 -0.16
C MET A 111 -19.59 -1.10 -0.85
N VAL A 112 -19.80 -2.31 -1.38
CA VAL A 112 -21.06 -2.68 -2.03
C VAL A 112 -22.16 -2.97 -1.02
N SER A 113 -21.85 -3.56 0.15
CA SER A 113 -22.85 -3.86 1.19
C SER A 113 -23.11 -2.73 2.19
N ALA A 114 -22.30 -1.67 2.17
CA ALA A 114 -22.39 -0.57 3.13
C ALA A 114 -23.65 0.29 2.95
N ARG A 115 -24.22 0.71 4.07
CA ARG A 115 -25.32 1.69 4.08
C ARG A 115 -24.79 3.11 3.84
N PRO A 116 -25.63 4.04 3.34
CA PRO A 116 -25.24 5.44 3.20
C PRO A 116 -24.64 6.00 4.49
N GLY A 117 -23.42 6.54 4.42
CA GLY A 117 -22.71 7.14 5.54
C GLY A 117 -21.78 6.20 6.33
N GLU A 118 -21.91 4.87 6.23
CA GLU A 118 -21.00 3.92 6.90
C GLU A 118 -19.57 4.01 6.37
N LEU A 119 -19.43 4.31 5.07
CA LEU A 119 -18.14 4.48 4.42
C LEU A 119 -17.47 5.83 4.71
N ARG A 120 -18.18 6.80 5.32
CA ARG A 120 -17.65 8.17 5.47
C ARG A 120 -16.36 8.20 6.28
N ARG A 121 -16.31 7.45 7.39
CA ARG A 121 -15.12 7.35 8.26
C ARG A 121 -13.94 6.65 7.58
N PRO A 122 -14.08 5.42 7.04
CA PRO A 122 -12.95 4.76 6.38
C PRO A 122 -12.47 5.53 5.14
N LEU A 123 -13.36 6.19 4.39
CA LEU A 123 -12.97 7.06 3.28
C LEU A 123 -12.16 8.27 3.76
N LEU A 124 -12.62 8.98 4.79
CA LEU A 124 -11.90 10.13 5.32
C LEU A 124 -10.51 9.74 5.82
N VAL A 125 -10.41 8.65 6.60
CA VAL A 125 -9.13 8.14 7.07
C VAL A 125 -8.26 7.70 5.88
N GLY A 126 -8.83 7.02 4.89
CA GLY A 126 -8.14 6.59 3.70
C GLY A 126 -7.57 7.75 2.89
N SER A 127 -8.36 8.80 2.67
CA SER A 127 -7.94 10.02 1.98
C SER A 127 -6.87 10.78 2.76
N VAL A 128 -6.97 10.85 4.09
CA VAL A 128 -5.94 11.48 4.93
C VAL A 128 -4.63 10.70 4.87
N LEU A 129 -4.66 9.36 5.02
CA LEU A 129 -3.47 8.52 4.94
C LEU A 129 -2.82 8.60 3.55
N LEU A 130 -3.61 8.61 2.49
CA LEU A 130 -3.12 8.80 1.13
C LEU A 130 -2.47 10.19 0.97
N GLY A 131 -3.11 11.24 1.48
CA GLY A 131 -2.56 12.60 1.47
C GLY A 131 -1.25 12.71 2.25
N LEU A 132 -1.16 12.06 3.41
CA LEU A 132 0.06 11.99 4.21
C LEU A 132 1.18 11.22 3.47
N LEU A 133 0.85 10.14 2.77
CA LEU A 133 1.80 9.36 1.99
C LEU A 133 2.34 10.15 0.78
N ILE A 134 1.47 10.91 0.11
CA ILE A 134 1.86 11.83 -0.97
C ILE A 134 2.75 12.94 -0.41
N LEU A 135 2.34 13.58 0.69
CA LEU A 135 3.12 14.62 1.36
C LEU A 135 4.50 14.11 1.79
N TRP A 136 4.57 12.90 2.34
CA TRP A 136 5.81 12.24 2.70
C TRP A 136 6.74 12.08 1.48
N GLY A 137 6.19 11.77 0.31
CA GLY A 137 6.97 11.70 -0.93
C GLY A 137 7.65 13.02 -1.33
N TYR A 138 6.96 14.15 -1.14
CA TYR A 138 7.56 15.47 -1.36
C TYR A 138 8.59 15.83 -0.27
N LEU A 139 8.32 15.47 0.99
CA LEU A 139 9.25 15.71 2.11
C LEU A 139 10.50 14.81 2.05
N ALA A 140 10.41 13.64 1.42
CA ALA A 140 11.52 12.70 1.30
C ALA A 140 12.70 13.28 0.49
N VAL A 141 12.45 14.19 -0.46
CA VAL A 141 13.48 14.81 -1.30
C VAL A 141 14.40 15.77 -0.54
N PRO A 142 13.90 16.77 0.22
CA PRO A 142 14.78 17.57 1.06
C PRO A 142 15.43 16.73 2.17
N LEU A 143 14.71 15.76 2.75
CA LEU A 143 15.24 14.88 3.80
C LEU A 143 16.38 13.98 3.30
N SER A 144 16.38 13.58 2.03
CA SER A 144 17.46 12.75 1.48
C SER A 144 18.81 13.46 1.42
N ARG A 145 18.84 14.79 1.57
CA ARG A 145 20.08 15.58 1.71
C ARG A 145 20.76 15.37 3.07
N ILE A 146 19.97 15.01 4.08
CA ILE A 146 20.43 14.78 5.46
C ILE A 146 20.64 13.28 5.70
N ILE A 147 19.73 12.46 5.18
CA ILE A 147 19.76 11.00 5.31
C ILE A 147 20.03 10.42 3.92
N PRO A 148 21.29 10.05 3.60
CA PRO A 148 21.66 9.59 2.27
C PRO A 148 20.86 8.36 1.84
N MET A 149 20.13 8.50 0.74
CA MET A 149 19.51 7.39 0.03
C MET A 149 20.59 6.65 -0.75
N GLY A 150 20.45 5.33 -0.90
CA GLY A 150 21.34 4.56 -1.77
C GLY A 150 21.21 5.02 -3.23
N ALA A 151 22.27 4.83 -4.03
CA ALA A 151 22.25 5.10 -5.46
C ALA A 151 21.16 4.30 -6.22
N GLU A 152 20.65 3.25 -5.58
CA GLU A 152 19.58 2.36 -6.03
C GLU A 152 18.19 3.02 -6.06
N ALA A 153 17.98 4.21 -5.48
CA ALA A 153 16.71 4.92 -5.57
C ALA A 153 16.89 6.41 -5.26
N PRO A 154 17.35 7.24 -6.21
CA PRO A 154 17.51 8.66 -5.99
C PRO A 154 16.18 9.30 -5.62
N ALA A 155 16.20 10.16 -4.61
CA ALA A 155 15.01 10.88 -4.20
C ALA A 155 14.59 11.85 -5.30
N ALA A 156 13.43 11.59 -5.91
CA ALA A 156 12.82 12.44 -6.90
C ALA A 156 11.37 12.71 -6.50
N ASN A 157 10.91 13.92 -6.78
CA ASN A 157 9.50 14.25 -6.63
C ASN A 157 8.67 13.42 -7.61
N PRO A 158 7.40 13.11 -7.28
CA PRO A 158 6.48 12.49 -8.21
C PRO A 158 6.41 13.28 -9.52
N SER A 159 6.50 12.59 -10.65
CA SER A 159 6.33 13.18 -11.96
C SER A 159 4.91 13.72 -12.13
N TRP A 160 4.72 14.64 -13.06
CA TRP A 160 3.37 15.13 -13.36
C TRP A 160 2.45 14.00 -13.89
N TRP A 161 3.00 13.02 -14.61
CA TRP A 161 2.28 11.81 -15.03
C TRP A 161 1.85 10.96 -13.84
N SER A 162 2.68 10.89 -12.79
CA SER A 162 2.33 10.23 -11.53
C SER A 162 1.10 10.87 -10.90
N VAL A 163 1.09 12.20 -10.84
CA VAL A 163 -0.06 12.97 -10.31
C VAL A 163 -1.31 12.76 -11.16
N VAL A 164 -1.21 12.82 -12.49
CA VAL A 164 -2.35 12.57 -13.39
C VAL A 164 -2.89 11.16 -13.21
N GLY A 165 -2.02 10.16 -13.14
CA GLY A 165 -2.42 8.77 -12.91
C GLY A 165 -3.17 8.61 -11.60
N TRP A 166 -2.70 9.22 -10.51
CA TRP A 166 -3.41 9.19 -9.23
C TRP A 166 -4.78 9.87 -9.31
N LEU A 167 -4.91 11.00 -10.00
CA LEU A 167 -6.21 11.67 -10.19
C LEU A 167 -7.19 10.82 -11.01
N LEU A 168 -6.70 10.13 -12.04
CA LEU A 168 -7.50 9.20 -12.84
C LEU A 168 -7.98 8.01 -11.99
N GLU A 169 -7.09 7.40 -11.20
CA GLU A 169 -7.46 6.29 -10.31
C GLU A 169 -8.41 6.72 -9.20
N LEU A 170 -8.23 7.92 -8.63
CA LEU A 170 -9.20 8.50 -7.69
C LEU A 170 -10.56 8.70 -8.35
N SER A 171 -10.59 9.18 -9.58
CA SER A 171 -11.83 9.35 -10.34
C SER A 171 -12.52 8.01 -10.58
N LEU A 172 -11.75 6.97 -10.92
CA LEU A 172 -12.24 5.61 -11.08
C LEU A 172 -12.80 5.06 -9.76
N PHE A 173 -12.10 5.28 -8.64
CA PHE A 173 -12.58 4.89 -7.32
C PHE A 173 -13.94 5.54 -6.99
N TRP A 174 -14.08 6.84 -7.21
CA TRP A 174 -15.35 7.55 -6.97
C TRP A 174 -16.47 7.11 -7.91
N LEU A 175 -16.13 6.77 -9.16
CA LEU A 175 -17.08 6.19 -10.10
C LEU A 175 -17.58 4.82 -9.59
N LEU A 176 -16.69 3.96 -9.11
CA LEU A 176 -17.06 2.67 -8.52
C LEU A 176 -17.94 2.85 -7.27
N ALA A 177 -17.56 3.75 -6.38
CA ALA A 177 -18.31 4.04 -5.15
C ALA A 177 -19.70 4.63 -5.41
N SER A 178 -19.85 5.49 -6.42
CA SER A 178 -21.17 6.05 -6.78
C SER A 178 -22.07 5.01 -7.43
N ARG A 179 -21.53 4.11 -8.27
CA ARG A 179 -22.27 2.99 -8.87
C ARG A 179 -22.70 1.96 -7.82
N SER A 180 -21.89 1.69 -6.80
CA SER A 180 -22.24 0.73 -5.76
C SER A 180 -23.36 1.24 -4.85
N GLN A 181 -23.40 2.54 -4.56
CA GLN A 181 -24.42 3.14 -3.68
C GLN A 181 -25.76 3.39 -4.38
N ASN A 182 -25.80 3.46 -5.71
CA ASN A 182 -27.05 3.68 -6.47
C ASN A 182 -27.97 2.45 -6.55
N GLY A 183 -27.67 1.33 -5.87
CA GLY A 183 -28.63 0.28 -5.55
C GLY A 183 -29.14 -0.62 -6.69
N ASP A 184 -28.93 -0.28 -7.96
CA ASP A 184 -29.41 -1.08 -9.09
C ASP A 184 -28.72 -2.44 -9.22
N TRP A 185 -27.44 -2.53 -8.89
CA TRP A 185 -26.67 -3.76 -9.06
C TRP A 185 -27.09 -4.86 -8.07
N PHE A 186 -27.29 -4.53 -6.80
CA PHE A 186 -27.69 -5.49 -5.77
C PHE A 186 -29.16 -5.94 -5.91
N LYS A 187 -30.02 -5.05 -6.42
CA LYS A 187 -31.41 -5.40 -6.76
C LYS A 187 -31.49 -6.34 -7.97
N ARG A 188 -30.55 -6.24 -8.92
CA ARG A 188 -30.57 -7.00 -10.18
C ARG A 188 -29.86 -8.36 -10.09
N TYR A 189 -28.91 -8.51 -9.17
CA TYR A 189 -28.09 -9.72 -9.01
C TYR A 189 -27.94 -10.12 -7.53
N GLY A 190 -29.04 -10.06 -6.76
CA GLY A 190 -29.07 -10.48 -5.36
C GLY A 190 -28.39 -11.84 -5.13
N PRO A 191 -27.92 -12.11 -3.90
CA PRO A 191 -27.00 -13.21 -3.64
C PRO A 191 -27.57 -14.54 -4.14
N LEU A 192 -26.79 -15.27 -4.93
CA LEU A 192 -27.04 -16.67 -5.28
C LEU A 192 -26.75 -17.61 -4.10
N LEU A 193 -27.07 -17.19 -2.87
CA LEU A 193 -26.89 -17.96 -1.64
C LEU A 193 -28.21 -18.03 -0.87
#